data_AF-A0A2U1MRC7-F1
#
_entry.id   AF-A0A2U1MRC7-F1
#
_cell.length_a   1.000
_cell.length_b   1.000
_cell.length_c   1.000
_cell.angle_alpha   90.00
_cell.angle_beta   90.00
_cell.angle_gamma   90.00
#
_symmetry.space_group_name_H-M   'P 1'
#
loop_
_entity.id
_entity.type
_entity.pdbx_description
1 polymer ?
#
loop_
_entity_poly.entity_id
_entity_poly.type
_entity_poly.pdbx_seq_one_letter_code
_entity_poly.pdbx_strand_id
1 'polypeptide(L)'
;MEPVKNQYCQVIYNKYQKLTLQKLPRLLPPTNVPEGTEVILLDELIGCASLGDEIQVTGIYTKNYDTPLDPESYFHSYAKFIVAKRVLSQDPQIKERIISSFAPSIAGLEYIKTVITLAMFGGDRNTPSRGDINVLLLGDPDSPISQFFE
;
A
#
# COMPACT_ATOMS: atom_id res chain seq x y z
N MET A 1 -0.91 -43.94 -15.30
CA MET A 1 -1.21 -42.52 -15.59
C MET A 1 0.11 -41.81 -15.67
N GLU A 2 0.50 -41.37 -16.88
CA GLU A 2 1.73 -40.60 -17.06
C GLU A 2 1.56 -39.19 -16.46
N PRO A 3 2.62 -38.59 -15.87
CA PRO A 3 2.53 -37.24 -15.36
C PRO A 3 2.25 -36.29 -16.52
N VAL A 4 1.23 -35.44 -16.35
CA VAL A 4 0.90 -34.38 -17.31
C VAL A 4 2.13 -33.48 -17.40
N LYS A 5 2.93 -33.65 -18.45
CA LYS A 5 3.99 -32.70 -18.80
C LYS A 5 3.26 -31.41 -19.14
N ASN A 6 3.42 -30.38 -18.31
CA ASN A 6 2.95 -29.05 -18.62
C ASN A 6 3.48 -28.70 -20.02
N GLN A 7 2.57 -28.72 -21.00
CA GLN A 7 2.84 -28.20 -22.32
C GLN A 7 3.30 -26.75 -22.16
N TYR A 8 4.15 -26.27 -23.08
CA TYR A 8 4.72 -24.93 -23.10
C TYR A 8 3.63 -23.83 -23.28
N CYS A 9 2.71 -23.74 -22.34
CA CYS A 9 1.83 -22.61 -22.12
C CYS A 9 2.71 -21.52 -21.49
N GLN A 10 2.64 -20.30 -22.02
CA GLN A 10 3.36 -19.16 -21.48
C GLN A 10 3.08 -19.03 -19.98
N VAL A 11 4.08 -19.29 -19.13
CA VAL A 11 3.96 -19.17 -17.68
C VAL A 11 4.10 -17.69 -17.33
N ILE A 12 3.05 -17.12 -16.76
CA ILE A 12 3.08 -15.76 -16.23
C ILE A 12 3.65 -15.85 -14.80
N TYR A 13 4.81 -15.23 -14.59
CA TYR A 13 5.43 -15.13 -13.27
C TYR A 13 5.00 -13.84 -12.58
N ASN A 14 4.44 -13.97 -11.38
CA ASN A 14 4.12 -12.82 -10.54
C ASN A 14 5.11 -12.74 -9.38
N LYS A 15 5.46 -11.52 -8.98
CA LYS A 15 6.38 -11.32 -7.88
C LYS A 15 5.63 -11.56 -6.56
N TYR A 16 6.32 -12.15 -5.58
CA TYR A 16 5.77 -12.53 -4.28
C TYR A 16 6.74 -12.16 -3.15
N GLN A 17 6.24 -11.53 -2.09
CA GLN A 17 6.98 -11.27 -0.86
C GLN A 17 6.10 -11.55 0.35
N LYS A 18 6.64 -12.22 1.36
CA LYS A 18 5.97 -12.49 2.63
C LYS A 18 6.60 -11.63 3.72
N LEU A 19 5.77 -10.94 4.50
CA LEU A 19 6.16 -10.16 5.68
C LEU A 19 5.46 -10.69 6.92
N THR A 20 6.12 -10.55 8.07
CA THR A 20 5.52 -10.82 9.39
C THR A 20 5.34 -9.49 10.10
N LEU A 21 4.10 -9.12 10.36
CA LEU A 21 3.77 -7.88 11.06
C LEU A 21 3.52 -8.16 12.53
N GLN A 22 4.03 -7.28 13.38
CA GLN A 22 3.83 -7.34 14.80
C GLN A 22 2.96 -6.16 15.24
N LYS A 23 2.00 -6.41 16.15
CA LYS A 23 1.22 -5.34 16.76
C LYS A 23 2.15 -4.41 17.55
N LEU A 24 1.91 -3.10 17.47
CA LEU A 24 2.67 -2.11 18.22
C LEU A 24 2.50 -2.34 19.73
N PRO A 25 3.59 -2.36 20.51
CA PRO A 25 3.53 -2.63 21.95
C PRO A 25 2.68 -1.58 22.70
N ARG A 26 2.63 -0.34 22.20
CA ARG A 26 1.80 0.75 22.74
C ARG A 26 0.29 0.53 22.61
N LEU A 27 -0.15 -0.35 21.70
CA LEU A 27 -1.57 -0.66 21.47
C LEU A 27 -2.01 -1.93 22.20
N LEU A 28 -1.09 -2.60 22.90
CA LEU A 28 -1.39 -3.85 23.59
C LEU A 28 -1.67 -3.60 25.08
N PRO A 29 -2.69 -4.28 25.66
CA PRO A 29 -2.84 -4.30 27.11
C PRO A 29 -1.61 -4.96 27.75
N PRO A 30 -1.19 -4.51 28.95
CA PRO A 30 0.10 -4.88 29.57
C PRO A 30 0.26 -6.36 29.90
N THR A 31 -0.79 -7.16 29.74
CA THR A 31 -0.82 -8.60 30.04
C THR A 31 -0.60 -9.47 28.81
N ASN A 32 -0.70 -8.91 27.58
CA ASN A 32 -0.66 -9.70 26.36
C ASN A 32 0.71 -9.66 25.68
N VAL A 33 1.17 -10.82 25.21
CA VAL A 33 2.34 -10.94 24.34
C VAL A 33 1.97 -10.42 22.94
N PRO A 34 2.86 -9.67 22.26
CA PRO A 34 2.59 -9.19 20.91
C PRO A 34 2.46 -10.34 19.91
N GLU A 35 1.29 -10.45 19.29
CA GLU A 35 1.01 -11.42 18.24
C GLU A 35 1.56 -10.95 16.89
N GLY A 36 2.20 -11.88 16.17
CA GLY A 36 2.57 -11.71 14.77
C GLY A 36 1.44 -12.14 13.84
N THR A 37 1.27 -11.44 12.72
CA THR A 37 0.38 -11.85 11.62
C THR A 37 1.16 -11.85 10.31
N GLU A 38 0.92 -12.83 9.47
CA GLU A 38 1.60 -12.95 8.19
C GLU A 38 0.83 -12.17 7.11
N VAL A 39 1.56 -11.39 6.32
CA VAL A 39 1.03 -10.58 5.23
C VAL A 39 1.77 -10.94 3.96
N ILE A 40 1.01 -11.13 2.89
CA ILE A 40 1.54 -11.45 1.57
C ILE A 40 1.40 -10.21 0.70
N LEU A 41 2.53 -9.73 0.21
CA LEU A 41 2.64 -8.65 -0.76
C LEU A 41 2.85 -9.26 -2.14
N LEU A 42 2.08 -8.77 -3.11
CA LEU A 42 2.13 -9.24 -4.49
C LEU A 42 2.55 -8.09 -5.41
N ASP A 43 3.24 -8.45 -6.49
CA ASP A 43 3.57 -7.59 -7.62
C ASP A 43 4.33 -6.30 -7.21
N GLU A 44 3.69 -5.14 -7.34
CA GLU A 44 4.28 -3.82 -7.10
C GLU A 44 4.39 -3.44 -5.63
N LEU A 45 3.68 -4.13 -4.74
CA LEU A 45 3.74 -3.85 -3.30
C LEU A 45 5.03 -4.35 -2.65
N ILE A 46 5.84 -5.07 -3.40
CA ILE A 46 7.11 -5.63 -2.95
C ILE A 46 8.12 -4.51 -2.75
N GLY A 47 8.79 -4.53 -1.60
CA GLY A 47 9.75 -3.49 -1.23
C GLY A 47 9.12 -2.19 -0.72
N CYS A 48 7.79 -2.12 -0.56
CA CYS A 48 7.14 -0.94 0.03
C CYS A 48 7.37 -0.81 1.55
N ALA A 49 7.80 -1.87 2.23
CA ALA A 49 8.03 -1.87 3.68
C ALA A 49 9.36 -2.55 4.01
N SER A 50 10.14 -1.90 4.85
CA SER A 50 11.40 -2.41 5.41
C SER A 50 11.20 -2.88 6.86
N LEU A 51 12.19 -3.61 7.36
CA LEU A 51 12.17 -4.09 8.74
C LEU A 51 12.20 -2.90 9.71
N GLY A 52 11.21 -2.83 10.61
CA GLY A 52 11.09 -1.78 11.62
C GLY A 52 10.18 -0.62 11.24
N ASP A 53 9.67 -0.57 10.01
CA ASP A 53 8.72 0.45 9.58
C ASP A 53 7.36 0.29 10.28
N GLU A 54 6.78 1.39 10.74
CA GLU A 54 5.38 1.42 11.18
C GLU A 54 4.47 1.46 9.94
N ILE A 55 3.84 0.33 9.62
CA ILE A 55 2.99 0.21 8.42
C ILE A 55 1.54 -0.08 8.76
N GLN A 56 0.62 0.57 8.05
CA GLN A 56 -0.80 0.26 8.08
C GLN A 56 -1.16 -0.59 6.87
N VAL A 57 -1.63 -1.82 7.11
CA VAL A 57 -1.97 -2.76 6.03
C VAL A 57 -3.47 -2.81 5.82
N THR A 58 -3.88 -2.61 4.57
CA THR A 58 -5.24 -2.86 4.09
C THR A 58 -5.19 -4.00 3.09
N GLY A 59 -6.03 -5.01 3.25
CA GLY A 59 -6.07 -6.14 2.33
C GLY A 59 -7.16 -7.14 2.65
N ILE A 60 -7.21 -8.19 1.84
CA ILE A 60 -8.20 -9.25 1.96
C ILE A 60 -7.68 -10.29 2.94
N TYR A 61 -8.45 -10.55 4.00
CA TYR A 61 -8.17 -11.60 4.95
C TYR A 61 -8.57 -12.97 4.36
N THR A 62 -7.58 -13.84 4.20
CA THR A 62 -7.77 -15.20 3.69
C THR A 62 -7.33 -16.20 4.75
N LYS A 63 -8.17 -17.21 4.99
CA LYS A 63 -7.81 -18.37 5.82
C LYS A 63 -7.30 -19.47 4.91
N ASN A 64 -6.10 -19.98 5.16
CA ASN A 64 -5.64 -21.20 4.52
C ASN A 64 -5.84 -22.40 5.46
N TYR A 65 -6.26 -23.54 4.90
CA TYR A 65 -6.44 -24.80 5.62
C TYR A 65 -5.22 -25.68 5.37
N ASP A 66 -4.10 -25.35 6.02
CA ASP A 66 -2.87 -26.13 5.88
C ASP A 66 -2.77 -27.13 7.03
N THR A 67 -3.28 -28.33 6.84
CA THR A 67 -2.78 -29.61 7.39
C THR A 67 -3.70 -30.77 6.95
N PRO A 68 -3.15 -31.94 6.56
CA PRO A 68 -3.94 -33.16 6.61
C PRO A 68 -4.35 -33.42 8.06
N LEU A 69 -5.63 -33.71 8.27
CA LEU A 69 -6.26 -33.91 9.57
C LEU A 69 -5.56 -35.04 10.34
N ASP A 70 -4.82 -34.71 11.40
CA ASP A 70 -4.58 -35.68 12.45
C ASP A 70 -5.90 -35.86 13.23
N PRO A 71 -6.49 -37.07 13.28
CA PRO A 71 -7.80 -37.28 13.89
C PRO A 71 -7.86 -36.98 15.41
N GLU A 72 -6.71 -36.78 16.06
CA GLU A 72 -6.63 -36.40 17.48
C GLU A 72 -6.53 -34.88 17.73
N SER A 73 -6.18 -34.09 16.70
CA SER A 73 -6.02 -32.65 16.88
C SER A 73 -7.30 -31.94 16.44
N TYR A 74 -8.23 -31.73 17.37
CA TYR A 74 -9.44 -30.91 17.18
C TYR A 74 -9.13 -29.42 16.92
N PHE A 75 -7.85 -29.03 17.00
CA PHE A 75 -7.41 -27.66 16.82
C PHE A 75 -7.07 -27.39 15.36
N HIS A 76 -8.02 -26.80 14.64
CA HIS A 76 -7.80 -26.31 13.29
C HIS A 76 -6.74 -25.19 13.33
N SER A 77 -5.54 -25.46 12.84
CA SER A 77 -4.52 -24.41 12.67
C SER A 77 -4.90 -23.54 11.47
N TYR A 78 -5.48 -22.37 11.74
CA TYR A 78 -5.82 -21.39 10.71
C TYR A 78 -4.61 -20.49 10.43
N ALA A 79 -4.03 -20.58 9.25
CA ALA A 79 -3.09 -19.58 8.80
C ALA A 79 -3.85 -18.34 8.31
N LYS A 80 -3.52 -17.18 8.86
CA LYS A 80 -4.16 -15.90 8.58
C LYS A 80 -3.26 -15.10 7.64
N PHE A 81 -3.72 -14.86 6.41
CA PHE A 81 -2.99 -14.04 5.45
C PHE A 81 -3.79 -12.81 5.07
N ILE A 82 -3.14 -11.66 5.00
CA ILE A 82 -3.69 -10.47 4.38
C ILE A 82 -3.06 -10.30 3.01
N VAL A 83 -3.87 -10.31 1.95
CA VAL A 83 -3.44 -10.01 0.59
C VAL A 83 -3.67 -8.54 0.32
N ALA A 84 -2.59 -7.78 0.21
CA ALA A 84 -2.67 -6.38 -0.20
C ALA A 84 -2.72 -6.30 -1.74
N LYS A 85 -3.69 -5.56 -2.28
CA LYS A 85 -3.83 -5.31 -3.72
C LYS A 85 -4.19 -3.85 -3.94
N ARG A 86 -3.53 -3.20 -4.90
CA ARG A 86 -3.78 -1.80 -5.22
C ARG A 86 -5.06 -1.68 -6.05
N VAL A 87 -6.20 -1.54 -5.38
CA VAL A 87 -7.52 -1.39 -6.04
C VAL A 87 -7.64 -0.06 -6.79
N LEU A 88 -6.95 0.98 -6.31
CA LEU A 88 -7.11 2.35 -6.81
C LEU A 88 -6.24 2.68 -8.03
N SER A 89 -5.17 1.94 -8.32
CA SER A 89 -4.24 2.30 -9.41
C SER A 89 -4.79 2.03 -10.80
N GLN A 90 -5.80 1.16 -10.91
CA GLN A 90 -6.47 0.87 -12.19
C GLN A 90 -7.67 1.77 -12.44
N ASP A 91 -7.97 2.70 -11.53
CA ASP A 91 -9.07 3.64 -11.69
C ASP A 91 -8.70 4.71 -12.74
N PRO A 92 -9.43 4.83 -13.87
CA PRO A 92 -9.17 5.84 -14.88
C PRO A 92 -9.32 7.28 -14.34
N GLN A 93 -10.04 7.48 -13.22
CA GLN A 93 -10.23 8.78 -12.57
C GLN A 93 -9.31 8.98 -11.35
N ILE A 94 -8.23 8.20 -11.24
CA ILE A 94 -7.32 8.29 -10.09
C ILE A 94 -6.71 9.68 -9.91
N LYS A 95 -6.44 10.39 -11.01
CA LYS A 95 -5.89 11.74 -10.99
C LYS A 95 -6.82 12.69 -10.26
N GLU A 96 -8.09 12.73 -10.67
CA GLU A 96 -9.11 13.59 -10.08
C GLU A 96 -9.38 13.21 -8.62
N ARG A 97 -9.37 11.91 -8.30
CA ARG A 97 -9.53 11.44 -6.91
C ARG A 97 -8.40 11.89 -6.01
N ILE A 98 -7.16 11.87 -6.48
CA ILE A 98 -6.01 12.36 -5.70
C ILE A 98 -6.11 13.88 -5.51
N ILE A 99 -6.35 14.64 -6.59
CA ILE A 99 -6.44 16.11 -6.53
C ILE A 99 -7.60 16.56 -5.62
N SER A 100 -8.75 15.92 -5.73
CA SER A 100 -9.92 16.24 -4.87
C SER A 100 -9.70 15.83 -3.41
N SER A 101 -8.90 14.80 -3.15
CA SER A 101 -8.49 14.43 -1.79
C SER A 101 -7.45 15.37 -1.20
N PHE A 102 -6.74 16.14 -2.03
CA PHE A 102 -5.74 17.10 -1.60
C PHE A 102 -6.40 18.43 -1.16
N ALA A 103 -6.22 18.78 0.11
CA ALA A 103 -6.83 19.96 0.76
C ALA A 103 -8.35 20.06 0.50
N PRO A 104 -9.17 19.13 1.03
CA PRO A 104 -10.62 19.10 0.80
C PRO A 104 -11.35 20.29 1.43
N SER A 105 -10.73 20.97 2.40
CA SER A 105 -11.23 22.19 3.04
C SER A 105 -11.25 23.40 2.10
N ILE A 106 -10.42 23.42 1.05
CA ILE A 106 -10.30 24.54 0.13
C ILE A 106 -11.14 24.22 -1.12
N ALA A 107 -12.24 24.95 -1.31
CA ALA A 107 -13.08 24.79 -2.49
C ALA A 107 -12.46 25.51 -3.71
N GLY A 108 -12.37 24.82 -4.84
CA GLY A 108 -11.79 25.36 -6.07
C GLY A 108 -10.26 25.29 -6.11
N LEU A 109 -9.65 26.16 -6.92
CA LEU A 109 -8.19 26.20 -7.16
C LEU A 109 -7.60 24.87 -7.65
N GLU A 110 -8.36 24.10 -8.43
CA GLU A 110 -7.96 22.78 -8.95
C GLU A 110 -6.61 22.80 -9.66
N TYR A 111 -6.30 23.89 -10.37
CA TYR A 111 -4.99 24.05 -11.02
C TYR A 111 -3.85 24.11 -10.00
N ILE A 112 -4.00 24.90 -8.94
CA ILE A 112 -2.99 25.04 -7.88
C ILE A 112 -2.84 23.71 -7.13
N LYS A 113 -3.95 23.06 -6.77
CA LYS A 113 -3.96 21.73 -6.15
C LYS A 113 -3.23 20.71 -7.01
N THR A 114 -3.46 20.72 -8.32
CA THR A 114 -2.77 19.84 -9.27
C THR A 114 -1.26 20.07 -9.25
N VAL A 115 -0.83 21.34 -9.34
CA VAL A 115 0.60 21.68 -9.36
C VAL A 115 1.30 21.28 -8.06
N ILE A 116 0.69 21.53 -6.90
CA ILE A 116 1.25 21.14 -5.60
C ILE A 116 1.29 19.61 -5.48
N THR A 117 0.19 18.92 -5.83
CA THR A 117 0.13 17.46 -5.81
C THR A 117 1.22 16.84 -6.68
N LEU A 118 1.43 17.36 -7.89
CA LEU A 118 2.51 16.90 -8.79
C LEU A 118 3.89 17.18 -8.18
N ALA A 119 4.09 18.32 -7.53
CA ALA A 119 5.33 18.63 -6.84
C ALA A 119 5.61 17.67 -5.67
N MET A 120 4.57 17.21 -4.96
CA MET A 120 4.70 16.18 -3.91
C MET A 120 5.06 14.80 -4.47
N PHE A 121 4.52 14.42 -5.64
CA PHE A 121 4.93 13.19 -6.32
C PHE A 121 6.36 13.29 -6.86
N GLY A 122 6.80 14.50 -7.23
CA GLY A 122 8.12 14.75 -7.79
C GLY A 122 8.25 14.29 -9.25
N GLY A 123 9.49 14.22 -9.71
CA GLY A 123 9.87 13.75 -11.04
C GLY A 123 10.71 12.48 -11.01
N ASP A 124 11.05 11.98 -12.20
CA ASP A 124 11.84 10.75 -12.34
C ASP A 124 13.30 10.96 -11.91
N ARG A 125 13.65 10.33 -10.79
CA ARG A 125 15.01 10.37 -10.20
C ARG A 125 16.01 9.47 -10.91
N ASN A 126 15.56 8.64 -11.86
CA ASN A 126 16.45 7.76 -12.62
C ASN A 126 17.15 8.48 -13.78
N THR A 127 16.70 9.70 -14.12
CA THR A 127 17.37 10.54 -15.10
C THR A 127 18.39 11.45 -14.39
N PRO A 128 19.51 11.82 -15.05
CA PRO A 128 20.49 12.75 -14.49
C PRO A 128 19.97 14.20 -14.37
N SER A 129 18.74 14.45 -14.83
CA SER A 129 18.08 15.75 -14.71
C SER A 129 17.39 15.88 -13.34
N ARG A 130 17.21 17.13 -12.88
CA ARG A 130 16.65 17.43 -11.55
C ARG A 130 15.26 16.82 -11.38
N GLY A 131 15.14 15.84 -10.49
CA GLY A 131 13.88 15.15 -10.16
C GLY A 131 12.96 15.89 -9.18
N ASP A 132 13.41 17.01 -8.62
CA ASP A 132 12.63 17.79 -7.66
C ASP A 132 11.98 19.02 -8.31
N ILE A 133 10.71 19.25 -7.99
CA ILE A 133 9.92 20.36 -8.49
C ILE A 133 9.80 21.40 -7.37
N ASN A 134 10.25 22.63 -7.65
CA ASN A 134 10.04 23.75 -6.73
C ASN A 134 8.86 24.58 -7.24
N VAL A 135 7.91 24.89 -6.35
CA VAL A 135 6.73 25.71 -6.68
C VAL A 135 6.76 26.98 -5.84
N LEU A 136 6.56 28.13 -6.49
CA LEU A 136 6.33 29.42 -5.84
C LEU A 136 4.88 29.83 -6.06
N LEU A 137 4.13 30.01 -4.98
CA LEU A 137 2.76 30.52 -5.01
C LEU A 137 2.79 32.00 -4.62
N LEU A 138 2.14 32.84 -5.42
CA LEU A 138 1.98 34.27 -5.19
C LEU A 138 0.50 34.60 -5.26
N GLY A 139 0.01 35.40 -4.32
CA GLY A 139 -1.37 35.86 -4.31
C GLY A 139 -1.60 36.95 -3.29
N ASP A 140 -2.82 37.46 -3.29
CA ASP A 140 -3.28 38.51 -2.38
C ASP A 140 -3.27 38.04 -0.92
N PRO A 141 -3.11 38.95 0.06
CA PRO A 141 -3.08 38.59 1.47
C PRO A 141 -4.33 37.85 1.95
N ASP A 142 -5.48 38.07 1.31
CA ASP A 142 -6.76 37.41 1.63
C ASP A 142 -6.99 36.10 0.86
N SER A 143 -6.04 35.66 0.04
CA SER A 143 -6.13 34.41 -0.72
C SER A 143 -5.95 33.19 0.19
N PRO A 144 -6.69 32.08 -0.02
CA PRO A 144 -6.57 30.87 0.81
C PRO A 144 -5.26 30.09 0.58
N ILE A 145 -4.24 30.70 -0.03
CA ILE A 145 -2.95 30.06 -0.34
C ILE A 145 -2.24 29.58 0.94
N SER A 146 -2.34 30.34 2.03
CA SER A 146 -1.73 30.00 3.32
C SER A 146 -2.26 28.68 3.89
N GLN A 147 -3.54 28.37 3.67
CA GLN A 147 -4.19 27.17 4.18
C GLN A 147 -3.69 25.87 3.52
N PHE A 148 -2.97 25.95 2.40
CA PHE A 148 -2.36 24.76 1.78
C PHE A 148 -1.14 24.22 2.54
N PHE A 149 -0.55 25.00 3.46
CA PHE A 149 0.69 24.67 4.17
C PHE A 149 0.51 24.45 5.68
N GLU A 150 -0.75 24.39 6.14
CA GLU A 150 -1.11 24.08 7.53
C GLU A 150 -1.34 22.57 7.71
#